data_AF-A0A961L717-F1
#
_entry.id   AF-A0A961L717-F1
#
_cell.length_a   1.000
_cell.length_b   1.000
_cell.length_c   1.000
_cell.angle_alpha   90.00
_cell.angle_beta   90.00
_cell.angle_gamma   90.00
#
_symmetry.space_group_name_H-M   'P 1'
#
loop_
_entity.id
_entity.type
_entity.pdbx_description
1 polymer ?
#
loop_
_entity_poly.entity_id
_entity_poly.type
_entity_poly.pdbx_seq_one_letter_code
_entity_poly.pdbx_strand_id
1 'polypeptide(L)'
;AMQHHPHVHCIVPGGGLSPDRTHWVACPLGFFLSVKVLGRLFRRLFLERLAAAFANGDLRFSGEIAPLTEPGAFTAHCAALRRIDWGVYSKPPFGGPEQVLAYLGRYTHRVAVGNVADEVEAPALVRPVRQR
;
A
#
# COMPACT_ATOMS: atom_id res chain seq x y z
N ALA A 1 5.93 23.16 -5.97
CA ALA A 1 6.91 22.19 -5.45
C ALA A 1 6.27 20.80 -5.44
N MET A 2 6.97 19.75 -5.88
CA MET A 2 6.47 18.37 -5.77
C MET A 2 6.43 17.99 -4.28
N GLN A 3 5.24 17.69 -3.77
CA GLN A 3 5.10 17.14 -2.43
C GLN A 3 5.61 15.69 -2.45
N HIS A 4 6.52 15.35 -1.53
CA HIS A 4 6.97 13.97 -1.38
C HIS A 4 5.78 13.09 -0.96
N HIS A 5 5.42 12.13 -1.82
CA HIS A 5 4.31 11.19 -1.60
C HIS A 5 4.79 9.74 -1.78
N PRO A 6 5.64 9.23 -0.86
CA PRO A 6 6.13 7.86 -0.93
C PRO A 6 4.95 6.88 -0.80
N HIS A 7 4.82 5.98 -1.76
CA HIS A 7 3.79 4.95 -1.78
C HIS A 7 4.32 3.67 -2.45
N VAL A 8 3.68 2.54 -2.15
CA VAL A 8 4.04 1.24 -2.71
C VAL A 8 2.85 0.71 -3.52
N HIS A 9 3.12 0.22 -4.73
CA HIS A 9 2.15 -0.51 -5.55
C HIS A 9 2.40 -2.00 -5.41
N CYS A 10 1.37 -2.74 -4.97
CA CYS A 10 1.43 -4.20 -4.84
C CYS A 10 0.37 -4.84 -5.73
N ILE A 11 0.78 -5.82 -6.54
CA ILE A 11 -0.13 -6.71 -7.25
C ILE A 11 -0.23 -7.99 -6.43
N VAL A 12 -1.46 -8.37 -6.10
CA VAL A 12 -1.72 -9.56 -5.28
C VAL A 12 -2.67 -10.47 -6.06
N PRO A 13 -2.37 -11.77 -6.19
CA PRO A 13 -3.25 -12.69 -6.90
C PRO A 13 -4.57 -12.88 -6.13
N GLY A 14 -5.65 -13.17 -6.86
CA GLY A 14 -6.96 -13.52 -6.31
C GLY A 14 -7.01 -14.93 -5.75
N GLY A 15 -6.05 -15.30 -4.89
CA GLY A 15 -5.90 -16.64 -4.33
C GLY A 15 -4.47 -16.91 -3.88
N GLY A 16 -4.22 -18.13 -3.43
CA GLY A 16 -2.89 -18.59 -3.04
C GLY A 16 -2.78 -20.10 -3.10
N LEU A 17 -1.58 -20.63 -2.91
CA LEU A 17 -1.39 -22.06 -2.77
C LEU A 17 -2.02 -22.56 -1.46
N SER A 18 -2.53 -23.77 -1.47
CA SER A 18 -2.95 -24.49 -0.28
C SER A 18 -1.79 -24.61 0.74
N PRO A 19 -2.06 -24.80 2.05
CA PRO A 19 -1.00 -24.89 3.06
C PRO A 19 0.05 -25.97 2.76
N ASP A 20 -0.37 -27.09 2.16
CA ASP A 20 0.47 -28.20 1.69
C ASP A 20 1.09 -27.95 0.29
N ARG A 21 0.76 -26.83 -0.36
CA ARG A 21 1.25 -26.38 -1.67
C ARG A 21 0.89 -27.29 -2.85
N THR A 22 -0.09 -28.16 -2.70
CA THR A 22 -0.48 -29.14 -3.72
C THR A 22 -1.46 -28.57 -4.75
N HIS A 23 -2.22 -27.53 -4.41
CA HIS A 23 -3.21 -26.95 -5.30
C HIS A 23 -3.44 -25.45 -5.04
N TRP A 24 -4.12 -24.79 -5.98
CA TRP A 24 -4.50 -23.39 -5.86
C TRP A 24 -5.85 -23.22 -5.15
N VAL A 25 -5.93 -22.28 -4.22
CA VAL A 25 -7.14 -21.84 -3.52
C VAL A 25 -7.48 -20.43 -4.00
N ALA A 26 -8.51 -20.31 -4.84
CA ALA A 26 -8.98 -19.03 -5.35
C ALA A 26 -9.75 -18.24 -4.28
N CYS A 27 -9.68 -16.91 -4.33
CA CYS A 27 -10.55 -16.05 -3.55
C CYS A 27 -11.97 -16.01 -4.17
N PRO A 28 -13.03 -15.79 -3.38
CA PRO A 28 -14.35 -15.55 -3.91
C PRO A 28 -14.37 -14.37 -4.90
N LEU A 29 -15.16 -14.50 -5.96
CA LEU A 29 -15.40 -13.43 -6.92
C LEU A 29 -16.04 -12.23 -6.21
N GLY A 30 -15.44 -11.04 -6.36
CA GLY A 30 -15.97 -9.79 -5.83
C GLY A 30 -15.57 -9.46 -4.38
N PHE A 31 -14.87 -10.35 -3.67
CA PHE A 31 -14.35 -10.05 -2.34
C PHE A 31 -12.96 -10.63 -2.15
N PHE A 32 -11.96 -9.75 -2.23
CA PHE A 32 -10.57 -10.11 -1.96
C PHE A 32 -10.17 -9.75 -0.53
N LEU A 33 -10.11 -8.46 -0.21
CA LEU A 33 -9.74 -7.93 1.11
C LEU A 33 -10.44 -6.61 1.40
N SER A 34 -10.86 -6.39 2.65
CA SER A 34 -11.37 -5.09 3.07
C SER A 34 -10.25 -4.06 3.15
N VAL A 35 -10.33 -2.99 2.36
CA VAL A 35 -9.37 -1.88 2.38
C VAL A 35 -9.25 -1.22 3.76
N LYS A 36 -10.35 -1.20 4.53
CA LYS A 36 -10.36 -0.67 5.90
C LYS A 36 -9.56 -1.55 6.86
N VAL A 37 -9.73 -2.87 6.76
CA VAL A 37 -8.96 -3.83 7.57
C VAL A 37 -7.49 -3.77 7.20
N LEU A 38 -7.18 -3.76 5.90
CA LEU A 38 -5.81 -3.68 5.41
C LEU A 38 -5.12 -2.39 5.84
N GLY A 39 -5.78 -1.25 5.75
CA GLY A 39 -5.25 0.03 6.24
C GLY A 39 -4.95 0.03 7.74
N ARG A 40 -5.85 -0.54 8.55
CA ARG A 40 -5.63 -0.67 10.01
C ARG A 40 -4.47 -1.61 10.33
N LEU A 41 -4.38 -2.76 9.64
CA LEU A 41 -3.31 -3.74 9.84
C LEU A 41 -1.96 -3.16 9.42
N PHE A 42 -1.89 -2.53 8.24
CA PHE A 42 -0.69 -1.89 7.74
C PHE A 42 -0.20 -0.81 8.69
N ARG A 43 -1.09 0.10 9.14
CA ARG A 43 -0.76 1.13 10.13
C ARG A 43 -0.14 0.52 11.40
N ARG A 44 -0.77 -0.54 11.93
CA ARG A 44 -0.27 -1.22 13.13
C ARG A 44 1.13 -1.78 12.90
N LEU A 45 1.29 -2.62 11.88
CA LEU A 45 2.56 -3.30 11.60
C LEU A 45 3.67 -2.30 11.28
N PHE A 46 3.37 -1.27 10.48
CA PHE A 46 4.34 -0.24 10.14
C PHE A 46 4.83 0.49 11.38
N LEU A 47 3.93 0.96 12.26
CA LEU A 47 4.31 1.68 13.46
C LEU A 47 5.00 0.79 14.51
N GLU A 48 4.65 -0.49 14.60
CA GLU A 48 5.39 -1.46 15.43
C GLU A 48 6.83 -1.62 14.95
N ARG A 49 7.03 -1.80 13.64
CA ARG A 49 8.37 -1.93 13.06
C ARG A 49 9.17 -0.63 13.12
N LEU A 50 8.52 0.52 12.92
CA LEU A 50 9.14 1.83 13.04
C LEU A 50 9.63 2.07 14.48
N ALA A 51 8.82 1.71 15.48
CA ALA A 51 9.22 1.82 16.88
C ALA A 51 10.38 0.87 17.23
N ALA A 52 10.39 -0.36 16.70
CA ALA A 52 11.50 -1.28 16.88
C ALA A 52 12.80 -0.75 16.25
N ALA A 53 12.73 -0.23 15.01
CA ALA A 53 13.89 0.39 14.35
C ALA A 53 14.44 1.59 15.13
N PHE A 54 13.55 2.40 15.73
CA PHE A 54 13.97 3.48 16.62
C PHE A 54 14.71 2.96 17.85
N ALA A 55 14.14 1.96 18.55
CA ALA A 55 14.74 1.37 19.74
C ALA A 55 16.10 0.72 19.46
N ASN A 56 16.29 0.19 18.24
CA ASN A 56 17.56 -0.40 17.80
C ASN A 56 18.61 0.62 17.35
N GLY A 57 18.24 1.91 17.21
CA GLY A 57 19.15 2.93 16.67
C GLY A 57 19.34 2.87 15.15
N ASP A 58 18.44 2.18 14.43
CA ASP A 58 18.51 2.01 12.97
C ASP A 58 18.07 3.27 12.20
N LEU A 59 17.48 4.24 12.90
CA LEU A 59 16.90 5.45 12.31
C LEU A 59 17.84 6.64 12.47
N ARG A 60 17.91 7.47 11.42
CA ARG A 60 18.63 8.75 11.43
C ARG A 60 17.64 9.87 11.16
N PHE A 61 17.70 10.91 11.99
CA PHE A 61 16.84 12.08 11.87
C PHE A 61 17.71 13.33 11.66
N SER A 62 17.33 14.16 10.69
CA SER A 62 18.09 15.35 10.29
C SER A 62 17.17 16.46 9.81
N GLY A 63 17.65 17.71 9.81
CA GLY A 63 16.86 18.86 9.38
C GLY A 63 15.62 19.06 10.26
N GLU A 64 14.48 19.32 9.64
CA GLU A 64 13.21 19.62 10.34
C GLU A 64 12.71 18.48 11.24
N ILE A 65 13.12 17.23 10.96
CA ILE A 65 12.73 16.06 11.75
C ILE A 65 13.78 15.67 12.80
N ALA A 66 14.89 16.40 12.93
CA ALA A 66 15.93 16.13 13.94
C ALA A 66 15.39 16.00 15.38
N PRO A 67 14.35 16.75 15.82
CA PRO A 67 13.77 16.58 17.14
C PRO A 67 13.19 15.18 17.41
N LEU A 68 12.87 14.39 16.38
CA LEU A 68 12.41 13.00 16.54
C LEU A 68 13.51 12.05 17.03
N THR A 69 14.76 12.50 17.18
CA THR A 69 15.80 11.74 17.87
C THR A 69 15.48 11.56 19.36
N GLU A 70 14.71 12.48 19.94
CA GLU A 70 14.29 12.40 21.35
C GLU A 70 13.17 11.36 21.51
N PRO A 71 13.30 10.37 22.43
CA PRO A 71 12.33 9.28 22.59
C PRO A 71 10.89 9.72 22.87
N GLY A 72 10.68 10.77 23.66
CA GLY A 72 9.36 11.34 23.95
C GLY A 72 8.70 11.95 22.71
N ALA A 73 9.43 12.75 21.95
CA ALA A 73 8.99 13.36 20.70
C ALA A 73 8.65 12.30 19.66
N PHE A 74 9.50 11.28 19.51
CA PHE A 74 9.24 10.14 18.63
C PHE A 74 7.98 9.36 19.04
N THR A 75 7.82 9.08 20.33
CA THR A 75 6.65 8.37 20.85
C THR A 75 5.37 9.16 20.63
N ALA A 76 5.39 10.48 20.89
CA ALA A 76 4.28 11.38 20.64
C ALA A 76 3.93 11.44 19.13
N HIS A 77 4.94 11.49 18.27
CA HIS A 77 4.76 11.47 16.82
C HIS A 77 4.09 10.17 16.36
N CYS A 78 4.59 9.00 16.80
CA CYS A 78 3.95 7.71 16.52
C CYS A 78 2.51 7.64 17.04
N ALA A 79 2.23 8.21 18.22
CA ALA A 79 0.88 8.28 18.77
C ALA A 79 -0.06 9.15 17.91
N ALA A 80 0.43 10.26 17.37
CA ALA A 80 -0.32 11.07 16.41
C ALA A 80 -0.63 10.29 15.12
N LEU A 81 0.36 9.56 14.58
CA LEU A 81 0.18 8.72 13.38
C LEU A 81 -0.82 7.56 13.57
N ARG A 82 -1.03 7.09 14.81
CA ARG A 82 -2.07 6.08 15.12
C ARG A 82 -3.48 6.63 14.95
N ARG A 83 -3.67 7.96 15.10
CA ARG A 83 -4.98 8.62 15.12
C ARG A 83 -5.47 9.04 13.73
N ILE A 84 -4.56 9.14 12.75
CA ILE A 84 -4.95 9.44 11.37
C ILE A 84 -5.40 8.17 10.65
N ASP A 85 -6.29 8.35 9.68
CA ASP A 85 -6.66 7.29 8.76
C ASP A 85 -5.57 7.08 7.72
N TRP A 86 -5.19 5.82 7.55
CA TRP A 86 -4.18 5.43 6.58
C TRP A 86 -4.91 4.97 5.33
N GLY A 87 -4.81 5.79 4.27
CA GLY A 87 -5.41 5.49 2.98
C GLY A 87 -4.76 4.25 2.37
N VAL A 88 -5.55 3.19 2.21
CA VAL A 88 -5.20 2.03 1.39
C VAL A 88 -6.25 1.87 0.33
N TYR A 89 -5.79 1.69 -0.91
CA TYR A 89 -6.64 1.50 -2.07
C TYR A 89 -6.41 0.11 -2.65
N SER A 90 -7.49 -0.57 -3.01
CA SER A 90 -7.45 -1.85 -3.72
C SER A 90 -8.56 -1.86 -4.75
N LYS A 91 -8.24 -2.31 -5.96
CA LYS A 91 -9.17 -2.48 -7.06
C LYS A 91 -8.81 -3.74 -7.85
N PRO A 92 -9.78 -4.35 -8.54
CA PRO A 92 -9.48 -5.32 -9.60
C PRO A 92 -8.52 -4.72 -10.63
N PRO A 93 -7.68 -5.55 -11.28
CA PRO A 93 -6.84 -5.07 -12.36
C PRO A 93 -7.68 -4.55 -13.52
N PHE A 94 -7.22 -3.45 -14.12
CA PHE A 94 -7.83 -2.92 -15.32
C PHE A 94 -7.52 -3.83 -16.51
N GLY A 95 -8.51 -4.14 -17.34
CA GLY A 95 -8.29 -4.84 -18.62
C GLY A 95 -7.87 -6.31 -18.52
N GLY A 96 -7.83 -6.91 -17.33
CA GLY A 96 -7.53 -8.33 -17.13
C GLY A 96 -6.05 -8.66 -16.86
N PRO A 97 -5.71 -9.95 -16.68
CA PRO A 97 -4.37 -10.41 -16.31
C PRO A 97 -3.26 -9.99 -17.29
N GLU A 98 -3.55 -9.93 -18.58
CA GLU A 98 -2.61 -9.57 -19.65
C GLU A 98 -2.14 -8.12 -19.49
N GLN A 99 -3.05 -7.21 -19.12
CA GLN A 99 -2.74 -5.81 -18.86
C GLN A 99 -1.85 -5.63 -17.62
N VAL A 100 -2.04 -6.49 -16.60
CA VAL A 100 -1.19 -6.52 -15.39
C VAL A 100 0.22 -6.96 -15.75
N LEU A 101 0.37 -8.00 -16.57
CA LEU A 101 1.66 -8.46 -17.06
C LEU A 101 2.35 -7.38 -17.90
N ALA A 102 1.60 -6.68 -18.77
CA ALA A 102 2.13 -5.55 -19.53
C ALA A 102 2.57 -4.38 -18.62
N TYR A 103 1.80 -4.06 -17.57
CA TYR A 103 2.17 -3.06 -16.58
C TYR A 103 3.46 -3.44 -15.82
N LEU A 104 3.55 -4.68 -15.33
CA LEU A 104 4.74 -5.20 -14.65
C LEU A 104 5.97 -5.22 -15.56
N GLY A 105 5.79 -5.62 -16.82
CA GLY A 105 6.84 -5.59 -17.84
C GLY A 105 7.40 -4.18 -18.02
N ARG A 106 6.53 -3.16 -18.05
CA ARG A 106 6.97 -1.76 -18.09
C ARG A 106 7.73 -1.34 -16.84
N TYR A 107 7.28 -1.73 -15.65
CA TYR A 107 7.91 -1.38 -14.37
C TYR A 107 9.29 -2.01 -14.16
N THR A 108 9.52 -3.18 -14.76
CA THR A 108 10.76 -3.94 -14.66
C THR A 108 11.76 -3.63 -15.78
N HIS A 109 11.28 -3.16 -16.94
CA HIS A 109 12.11 -2.96 -18.14
C HIS A 109 12.19 -1.51 -18.66
N ARG A 110 11.44 -0.54 -18.11
CA ARG A 110 11.59 0.90 -18.41
C ARG A 110 11.41 1.77 -17.16
N VAL A 111 12.15 2.88 -17.12
CA VAL A 111 12.21 3.88 -16.04
C VAL A 111 10.81 4.20 -15.51
N ALA A 112 10.68 4.18 -14.17
CA ALA A 112 9.46 4.43 -13.40
C ALA A 112 8.52 5.43 -14.10
N VAL A 113 7.30 4.99 -14.39
CA VAL A 113 6.22 5.88 -14.81
C VAL A 113 5.99 6.86 -13.65
N GLY A 114 6.32 8.12 -13.88
CA GLY A 114 6.13 9.20 -12.92
C GLY A 114 4.64 9.40 -12.61
N ASN A 115 4.36 10.07 -11.48
CA ASN A 115 3.02 10.47 -11.05
C ASN A 115 2.41 11.46 -12.07
N VAL A 116 1.89 10.92 -13.16
CA VAL A 116 0.81 11.56 -13.91
C VAL A 116 -0.38 10.67 -13.64
N ALA A 117 -1.48 11.27 -13.19
CA ALA A 117 -2.74 10.56 -13.18
C ALA A 117 -2.92 10.00 -14.60
N ASP A 118 -2.85 8.68 -14.74
CA ASP A 118 -3.22 7.99 -15.97
C ASP A 118 -4.73 8.24 -16.14
N GLU A 119 -5.09 9.40 -16.68
CA GLU A 119 -6.25 9.61 -17.51
C GLU A 119 -6.04 8.78 -18.79
N VAL A 120 -6.06 7.46 -18.64
CA VAL A 120 -6.43 6.58 -19.73
C VAL A 120 -7.94 6.53 -19.70
N GLU A 121 -8.53 7.26 -20.64
CA GLU A 121 -9.96 7.36 -20.96
C GLU A 121 -10.81 6.24 -20.34
N ALA A 122 -11.72 6.65 -19.46
CA ALA A 122 -12.85 5.82 -19.07
C ALA A 122 -13.86 5.80 -20.23
N PRO A 123 -14.15 4.65 -20.87
CA PRO A 123 -15.46 4.48 -21.46
C PRO A 123 -16.43 4.28 -20.30
N ALA A 124 -17.37 5.22 -20.19
CA ALA A 124 -18.47 5.22 -19.25
C ALA A 124 -19.10 3.82 -19.13
N LEU A 125 -19.04 3.24 -17.91
CA LEU A 125 -20.01 2.29 -17.34
C LEU A 125 -19.52 1.82 -15.95
N VAL A 126 -19.22 2.76 -15.05
CA VAL A 126 -19.03 2.43 -13.62
C VAL A 126 -20.37 2.64 -12.92
N ARG A 127 -21.15 1.56 -12.77
CA ARG A 127 -22.20 1.54 -11.74
C ARG A 127 -21.52 1.44 -10.37
N PRO A 128 -21.90 2.27 -9.39
CA PRO A 128 -21.29 2.23 -8.07
C PRO A 128 -21.64 0.91 -7.38
N VAL A 129 -20.64 0.07 -7.16
CA VAL A 129 -20.76 -1.01 -6.18
C VAL A 129 -20.70 -0.34 -4.80
N ARG A 130 -21.86 -0.17 -4.17
CA ARG A 130 -21.94 0.17 -2.74
C ARG A 130 -21.21 -0.93 -1.97
N GLN A 131 -20.05 -0.59 -1.41
CA GLN A 131 -19.40 -1.43 -0.41
C GLN A 131 -20.26 -1.38 0.87
N ARG A 132 -20.85 -2.52 1.24
CA ARG A 132 -21.33 -2.76 2.61
C ARG A 132 -20.16 -3.18 3.48
#